data_AF-A0A1Q3T334-F1
#
_entry.id   AF-A0A1Q3T334-F1
#
_cell.length_a   1.000
_cell.length_b   1.000
_cell.length_c   1.000
_cell.angle_alpha   90.00
_cell.angle_beta   90.00
_cell.angle_gamma   90.00
#
_symmetry.space_group_name_H-M   'P 1'
#
loop_
_entity.id
_entity.type
_entity.pdbx_description
1 polymer ?
#
loop_
_entity_poly.entity_id
_entity_poly.type
_entity_poly.pdbx_seq_one_letter_code
_entity_poly.pdbx_strand_id
1 'polypeptide(L)'
;MLGYFVVNHSVKLTPGQQFFYYIRLGYWDDALKMLERDVQLLTLHDDFPSTFRWTVLDHALGQARTDIIDILRNEYGISGRVHANLMNTFIYHQRWDLLFYALDHEFYAVNTLNMGYTLLDIVNYYHLSEAAALLRQNYDAKTANQLEENLISKKEIVKKLPTPKEQDTALMFNAAEYDDWAEVFSYLDKGCYVNAQHPSHDDKWVLLQYAFKHKNKDAFLALLIDHHADFDKIQFQSFEERIEYLTFKFDCLKVEGTQFSMPPLDLCESSMGIRWLHPENDPIEPFKNKTAMTVVNPIGHGRPRK
;
A
#
# COMPACT_ATOMS: atom_id res chain seq x y z
N MET A 1 -8.70 3.19 -54.75
CA MET A 1 -7.64 2.30 -54.24
C MET A 1 -7.32 2.80 -52.82
N LEU A 2 -8.01 2.27 -51.81
CA LEU A 2 -7.81 2.67 -50.41
C LEU A 2 -6.88 1.65 -49.76
N GLY A 3 -5.67 2.10 -49.40
CA GLY A 3 -4.69 1.29 -48.70
C GLY A 3 -5.14 1.04 -47.27
N TYR A 4 -5.26 -0.23 -46.90
CA TYR A 4 -5.41 -0.63 -45.51
C TYR A 4 -4.06 -0.43 -44.80
N PHE A 5 -3.97 0.54 -43.91
CA PHE A 5 -2.92 0.54 -42.90
C PHE A 5 -3.28 -0.50 -41.85
N VAL A 6 -2.65 -1.67 -41.92
CA VAL A 6 -2.63 -2.62 -40.81
C VAL A 6 -1.67 -2.05 -39.77
N VAL A 7 -2.24 -1.42 -38.75
CA VAL A 7 -1.48 -0.99 -37.57
C VAL A 7 -1.22 -2.25 -36.72
N ASN A 8 -0.05 -2.83 -36.92
CA ASN A 8 0.42 -4.00 -36.20
C ASN A 8 0.94 -3.53 -34.83
N HIS A 9 0.16 -3.66 -33.76
CA HIS A 9 0.56 -3.33 -32.39
C HIS A 9 0.49 -4.58 -31.51
N SER A 10 1.35 -5.56 -31.76
CA SER A 10 1.61 -6.61 -30.77
C SER A 10 2.65 -6.07 -29.78
N VAL A 11 2.21 -5.25 -28.82
CA VAL A 11 3.03 -4.92 -27.65
C VAL A 11 3.29 -6.24 -26.92
N LYS A 12 4.53 -6.73 -26.95
CA LYS A 12 4.92 -7.92 -26.17
C LYS A 12 5.06 -7.49 -24.71
N LEU A 13 4.14 -7.96 -23.88
CA LEU A 13 4.25 -7.82 -22.43
C LEU A 13 5.45 -8.64 -21.93
N THR A 14 6.15 -8.13 -20.92
CA THR A 14 7.13 -8.94 -20.17
C THR A 14 6.40 -10.07 -19.42
N PRO A 15 7.10 -11.15 -19.02
CA PRO A 15 6.48 -12.23 -18.24
C PRO A 15 5.76 -11.72 -16.98
N GLY A 16 6.35 -10.78 -16.24
CA GLY A 16 5.71 -10.16 -15.08
C GLY A 16 4.46 -9.34 -15.43
N GLN A 17 4.51 -8.55 -16.51
CA GLN A 17 3.36 -7.77 -16.97
C GLN A 17 2.20 -8.68 -17.43
N GLN A 18 2.52 -9.78 -18.11
CA GLN A 18 1.53 -10.77 -18.53
C GLN A 18 0.94 -11.52 -17.34
N PHE A 19 1.76 -11.87 -16.35
CA PHE A 19 1.33 -12.52 -15.13
C PHE A 19 0.31 -11.67 -14.35
N PHE A 20 0.64 -10.41 -14.07
CA PHE A 20 -0.30 -9.51 -13.40
C PHE A 20 -1.50 -9.12 -14.27
N TYR A 21 -1.37 -9.14 -15.60
CA TYR A 21 -2.51 -9.00 -16.49
C TYR A 21 -3.56 -10.12 -16.31
N TYR A 22 -3.12 -11.38 -16.23
CA TYR A 22 -4.04 -12.49 -15.95
C TYR A 22 -4.66 -12.40 -14.57
N ILE A 23 -3.87 -12.05 -13.55
CA ILE A 23 -4.36 -11.83 -12.19
C ILE A 23 -5.43 -10.74 -12.17
N ARG A 24 -5.20 -9.57 -12.76
CA ARG A 24 -6.17 -8.46 -12.80
C ARG A 24 -7.50 -8.85 -13.45
N LEU A 25 -7.47 -9.75 -14.45
CA LEU A 25 -8.68 -10.25 -15.13
C LEU A 25 -9.38 -11.40 -14.37
N GLY A 26 -8.77 -11.91 -13.30
CA GLY A 26 -9.26 -13.06 -12.54
C GLY A 26 -8.95 -14.42 -13.19
N TYR A 27 -8.07 -14.46 -14.19
CA TYR A 27 -7.63 -15.69 -14.85
C TYR A 27 -6.54 -16.39 -14.04
N TRP A 28 -6.91 -16.81 -12.83
CA TRP A 28 -5.98 -17.38 -11.85
C TRP A 28 -5.39 -18.71 -12.29
N ASP A 29 -6.13 -19.55 -13.02
CA ASP A 29 -5.58 -20.82 -13.54
C ASP A 29 -4.39 -20.59 -14.48
N ASP A 30 -4.46 -19.56 -15.33
CA ASP A 30 -3.36 -19.21 -16.24
C ASP A 30 -2.22 -18.54 -15.49
N ALA A 31 -2.52 -17.71 -14.48
CA ALA A 31 -1.51 -17.13 -13.60
C ALA A 31 -0.76 -18.21 -12.79
N LEU A 32 -1.46 -19.20 -12.23
CA LEU A 32 -0.87 -20.32 -11.50
C LEU A 32 0.00 -21.19 -12.41
N LYS A 33 -0.42 -21.47 -13.66
CA LYS A 33 0.44 -22.16 -14.65
C LYS A 33 1.71 -21.38 -14.99
N MET A 34 1.67 -20.05 -14.93
CA MET A 34 2.88 -19.24 -15.07
C MET A 34 3.79 -19.38 -13.86
N LEU A 35 3.22 -19.44 -12.65
CA LEU A 35 3.97 -19.65 -11.41
C LEU A 35 4.65 -21.02 -11.32
N GLU A 36 3.99 -22.07 -11.81
CA GLU A 36 4.60 -23.41 -11.93
C GLU A 36 5.87 -23.41 -12.79
N ARG A 37 5.97 -22.47 -13.75
CA ARG A 37 7.12 -22.34 -14.65
C ARG A 37 8.18 -21.40 -14.12
N ASP A 38 7.77 -20.35 -13.40
CA ASP A 38 8.66 -19.33 -12.85
C ASP A 38 8.11 -18.79 -11.53
N VAL A 39 8.62 -19.34 -10.43
CA VAL A 39 8.24 -18.93 -9.06
C VAL A 39 8.73 -17.52 -8.72
N GLN A 40 9.71 -16.96 -9.45
CA GLN A 40 10.21 -15.60 -9.17
C GLN A 40 9.15 -14.52 -9.43
N LEU A 41 8.13 -14.84 -10.23
CA LEU A 41 6.97 -13.97 -10.48
C LEU A 41 6.25 -13.56 -9.18
N LEU A 42 6.36 -14.35 -8.09
CA LEU A 42 5.80 -14.00 -6.77
C LEU A 42 6.48 -12.81 -6.09
N THR A 43 7.73 -12.51 -6.44
CA THR A 43 8.48 -11.38 -5.86
C THR A 43 8.21 -10.07 -6.56
N LEU A 44 7.49 -10.13 -7.69
CA LEU A 44 7.14 -8.96 -8.48
C LEU A 44 5.95 -8.24 -7.85
N HIS A 45 5.79 -6.99 -8.24
CA HIS A 45 4.66 -6.15 -7.86
C HIS A 45 3.95 -5.69 -9.14
N ASP A 46 2.65 -5.42 -9.04
CA ASP A 46 1.91 -4.90 -10.17
C ASP A 46 2.22 -3.43 -10.41
N ASP A 47 3.01 -3.15 -11.44
CA ASP A 47 3.38 -1.79 -11.83
C ASP A 47 2.22 -1.00 -12.47
N PHE A 48 1.00 -1.57 -12.54
CA PHE A 48 -0.16 -0.83 -13.00
C PHE A 48 -0.49 0.35 -12.05
N PRO A 49 -0.64 1.60 -12.55
CA PRO A 49 -0.71 2.78 -11.69
C PRO A 49 -1.81 2.76 -10.61
N SER A 50 -2.95 2.14 -10.89
CA SER A 50 -4.09 2.08 -9.95
C SER A 50 -3.96 0.98 -8.89
N THR A 51 -3.03 0.05 -9.04
CA THR A 51 -2.87 -1.07 -8.12
C THR A 51 -1.81 -0.80 -7.06
N PHE A 52 -1.16 0.37 -7.03
CA PHE A 52 -0.22 0.73 -5.96
C PHE A 52 0.84 -0.35 -5.67
N ARG A 53 1.38 -0.97 -6.73
CA ARG A 53 2.37 -2.04 -6.59
C ARG A 53 1.84 -3.23 -5.77
N TRP A 54 0.56 -3.56 -5.93
CA TRP A 54 -0.03 -4.74 -5.29
C TRP A 54 0.75 -6.00 -5.61
N THR A 55 0.95 -6.82 -4.58
CA THR A 55 1.49 -8.16 -4.69
C THR A 55 0.41 -9.12 -5.20
N VAL A 56 0.81 -10.35 -5.53
CA VAL A 56 -0.12 -11.44 -5.85
C VAL A 56 -1.13 -11.67 -4.72
N LEU A 57 -0.68 -11.56 -3.45
CA LEU A 57 -1.53 -11.71 -2.28
C LEU A 57 -2.57 -10.58 -2.19
N ASP A 58 -2.16 -9.34 -2.46
CA ASP A 58 -3.08 -8.19 -2.49
C ASP A 58 -4.19 -8.36 -3.52
N HIS A 59 -3.83 -8.85 -4.71
CA HIS A 59 -4.81 -9.14 -5.75
C HIS A 59 -5.75 -10.29 -5.37
N ALA A 60 -5.21 -11.39 -4.85
CA ALA A 60 -6.01 -12.54 -4.42
C ALA A 60 -7.02 -12.12 -3.34
N LEU A 61 -6.56 -11.36 -2.34
CA LEU A 61 -7.42 -10.84 -1.28
C LEU A 61 -8.43 -9.82 -1.81
N GLY A 62 -8.00 -8.85 -2.63
CA GLY A 62 -8.86 -7.84 -3.23
C GLY A 62 -9.95 -8.41 -4.12
N GLN A 63 -9.70 -9.56 -4.76
CA GLN A 63 -10.66 -10.30 -5.58
C GLN A 63 -11.46 -11.35 -4.80
N ALA A 64 -11.35 -11.39 -3.46
CA ALA A 64 -12.01 -12.37 -2.59
C ALA A 64 -11.70 -13.84 -2.93
N ARG A 65 -10.49 -14.10 -3.45
CA ARG A 65 -10.04 -15.44 -3.87
C ARG A 65 -9.32 -16.15 -2.73
N THR A 66 -10.06 -16.51 -1.69
CA THR A 66 -9.51 -17.24 -0.54
C THR A 66 -8.96 -18.61 -0.93
N ASP A 67 -9.56 -19.26 -1.94
CA ASP A 67 -9.07 -20.47 -2.59
C ASP A 67 -7.64 -20.30 -3.13
N ILE A 68 -7.39 -19.17 -3.80
CA ILE A 68 -6.07 -18.83 -4.32
C ILE A 68 -5.11 -18.48 -3.19
N ILE A 69 -5.55 -17.76 -2.16
CA ILE A 69 -4.72 -17.46 -0.98
C ILE A 69 -4.22 -18.77 -0.34
N ASP A 70 -5.10 -19.76 -0.21
CA ASP A 70 -4.73 -21.07 0.35
C ASP A 70 -3.69 -21.78 -0.52
N ILE A 71 -3.84 -21.76 -1.85
CA ILE A 71 -2.84 -22.29 -2.78
C ILE A 71 -1.50 -21.57 -2.61
N LEU A 72 -1.51 -20.24 -2.64
CA LEU A 72 -0.31 -19.40 -2.49
C LEU A 72 0.42 -19.67 -1.16
N ARG A 73 -0.31 -19.92 -0.07
CA ARG A 73 0.27 -20.26 1.22
C ARG A 73 0.83 -21.67 1.27
N ASN A 74 0.02 -22.66 0.87
CA ASN A 74 0.34 -24.07 1.06
C ASN A 74 1.36 -24.59 0.06
N GLU A 75 1.31 -24.11 -1.18
CA GLU A 75 2.18 -24.59 -2.26
C GLU A 75 3.40 -23.69 -2.46
N TYR A 76 3.23 -22.38 -2.28
CA TYR A 76 4.28 -21.40 -2.56
C TYR A 76 4.85 -20.70 -1.32
N GLY A 77 4.34 -21.03 -0.13
CA GLY A 77 4.86 -20.50 1.13
C GLY A 77 4.71 -18.99 1.28
N ILE A 78 3.75 -18.35 0.57
CA ILE A 78 3.57 -16.92 0.67
C ILE A 78 3.12 -16.56 2.08
N SER A 79 3.96 -15.80 2.75
CA SER A 79 3.64 -15.09 3.98
C SER A 79 3.96 -13.62 3.74
N GLY A 80 2.99 -12.74 3.93
CA GLY A 80 3.17 -11.34 3.63
C GLY A 80 2.13 -10.48 4.30
N ARG A 81 2.45 -9.20 4.41
CA ARG A 81 1.46 -8.19 4.77
C ARG A 81 0.82 -7.64 3.51
N VAL A 82 -0.48 -7.45 3.55
CA VAL A 82 -1.20 -6.79 2.48
C VAL A 82 -1.04 -5.28 2.57
N HIS A 83 -1.11 -4.64 1.43
CA HIS A 83 -0.91 -3.22 1.26
C HIS A 83 -1.98 -2.42 2.02
N ALA A 84 -1.58 -1.39 2.76
CA ALA A 84 -2.51 -0.63 3.60
C ALA A 84 -3.64 0.05 2.81
N ASN A 85 -3.34 0.55 1.61
CA ASN A 85 -4.38 1.08 0.71
C ASN A 85 -5.46 0.06 0.34
N LEU A 86 -5.17 -1.24 0.30
CA LEU A 86 -6.20 -2.27 0.10
C LEU A 86 -7.20 -2.30 1.26
N MET A 87 -6.72 -2.12 2.50
CA MET A 87 -7.60 -2.04 3.67
C MET A 87 -8.49 -0.79 3.61
N ASN A 88 -7.94 0.34 3.15
CA ASN A 88 -8.73 1.57 2.94
C ASN A 88 -9.85 1.32 1.92
N THR A 89 -9.55 0.62 0.82
CA THR A 89 -10.53 0.21 -0.18
C THR A 89 -11.63 -0.65 0.45
N PHE A 90 -11.29 -1.60 1.31
CA PHE A 90 -12.29 -2.42 2.02
C PHE A 90 -13.19 -1.60 2.94
N ILE A 91 -12.64 -0.64 3.67
CA ILE A 91 -13.43 0.25 4.53
C ILE A 91 -14.38 1.12 3.69
N TYR A 92 -13.85 1.75 2.64
CA TYR A 92 -14.62 2.64 1.76
C TYR A 92 -15.80 1.91 1.08
N HIS A 93 -15.57 0.68 0.61
CA HIS A 93 -16.60 -0.16 -0.01
C HIS A 93 -17.33 -1.07 0.99
N GLN A 94 -17.08 -0.93 2.30
CA GLN A 94 -17.71 -1.71 3.37
C GLN A 94 -17.59 -3.24 3.18
N ARG A 95 -16.45 -3.69 2.64
CA ARG A 95 -16.05 -5.11 2.49
C ARG A 95 -15.49 -5.64 3.80
N TRP A 96 -16.34 -5.66 4.83
CA TRP A 96 -15.98 -6.10 6.19
C TRP A 96 -15.55 -7.56 6.24
N ASP A 97 -16.13 -8.39 5.37
CA ASP A 97 -15.75 -9.78 5.15
C ASP A 97 -14.26 -9.90 4.87
N LEU A 98 -13.76 -9.14 3.90
CA LEU A 98 -12.34 -9.18 3.50
C LEU A 98 -11.44 -8.46 4.48
N LEU A 99 -11.90 -7.36 5.08
CA LEU A 99 -11.13 -6.64 6.11
C LEU A 99 -10.86 -7.55 7.31
N PHE A 100 -11.90 -8.17 7.87
CA PHE A 100 -11.73 -9.05 9.03
C PHE A 100 -10.98 -10.33 8.65
N TYR A 101 -11.21 -10.88 7.45
CA TYR A 101 -10.39 -11.99 6.97
C TYR A 101 -8.88 -11.64 6.95
N ALA A 102 -8.52 -10.44 6.50
CA ALA A 102 -7.13 -9.97 6.50
C ALA A 102 -6.54 -9.81 7.91
N LEU A 103 -7.35 -9.39 8.88
CA LEU A 103 -6.94 -9.25 10.27
C LEU A 103 -6.81 -10.62 10.96
N ASP A 104 -7.80 -11.50 10.79
CA ASP A 104 -7.84 -12.85 11.37
C ASP A 104 -6.68 -13.72 10.88
N HIS A 105 -6.24 -13.51 9.63
CA HIS A 105 -5.12 -14.24 9.04
C HIS A 105 -3.78 -13.49 9.17
N GLU A 106 -3.75 -12.42 9.96
CA GLU A 106 -2.55 -11.61 10.24
C GLU A 106 -1.88 -11.02 8.97
N PHE A 107 -2.61 -10.92 7.86
CA PHE A 107 -2.15 -10.24 6.65
C PHE A 107 -2.07 -8.73 6.88
N TYR A 108 -2.80 -8.19 7.84
CA TYR A 108 -2.66 -6.80 8.24
C TYR A 108 -2.66 -6.68 9.77
N ALA A 109 -1.72 -5.92 10.31
CA ALA A 109 -1.71 -5.63 11.74
C ALA A 109 -2.62 -4.42 12.00
N VAL A 110 -3.67 -4.61 12.80
CA VAL A 110 -4.75 -3.63 13.03
C VAL A 110 -4.28 -2.22 13.45
N ASN A 111 -3.19 -2.14 14.22
CA ASN A 111 -2.61 -0.89 14.73
C ASN A 111 -1.43 -0.38 13.87
N THR A 112 -1.33 -0.83 12.62
CA THR A 112 -0.37 -0.28 11.65
C THR A 112 -0.75 1.13 11.27
N LEU A 113 0.23 2.03 11.27
CA LEU A 113 0.07 3.40 10.78
C LEU A 113 0.27 3.42 9.26
N ASN A 114 -0.76 3.88 8.55
CA ASN A 114 -0.72 4.20 7.13
C ASN A 114 -0.87 5.72 6.98
N MET A 115 0.17 6.40 6.45
CA MET A 115 0.20 7.86 6.34
C MET A 115 -0.15 8.59 7.65
N GLY A 116 0.24 8.02 8.79
CA GLY A 116 -0.05 8.59 10.12
C GLY A 116 -1.41 8.21 10.72
N TYR A 117 -2.26 7.46 10.00
CA TYR A 117 -3.57 7.02 10.46
C TYR A 117 -3.62 5.51 10.68
N THR A 118 -4.35 5.08 11.71
CA THR A 118 -4.69 3.66 11.92
C THR A 118 -5.96 3.29 11.15
N LEU A 119 -6.25 1.99 11.04
CA LEU A 119 -7.56 1.56 10.52
C LEU A 119 -8.72 2.14 11.34
N LEU A 120 -8.55 2.25 12.65
CA LEU A 120 -9.59 2.80 13.52
C LEU A 120 -9.84 4.29 13.23
N ASP A 121 -8.80 5.07 12.93
CA ASP A 121 -8.95 6.47 12.53
C ASP A 121 -9.77 6.60 11.25
N ILE A 122 -9.49 5.74 10.26
CA ILE A 122 -10.17 5.73 8.97
C ILE A 122 -11.64 5.32 9.13
N VAL A 123 -11.92 4.27 9.90
CA VAL A 123 -13.30 3.83 10.18
C VAL A 123 -14.08 4.90 10.96
N ASN A 124 -13.45 5.60 11.90
CA ASN A 124 -14.08 6.72 12.62
C ASN A 124 -14.34 7.91 11.68
N TYR A 125 -13.42 8.22 10.76
CA TYR A 125 -13.57 9.28 9.77
C TYR A 125 -14.81 9.07 8.88
N TYR A 126 -15.06 7.83 8.45
CA TYR A 126 -16.27 7.48 7.69
C TYR A 126 -17.53 7.30 8.56
N HIS A 127 -17.46 7.58 9.86
CA HIS A 127 -18.58 7.45 10.81
C HIS A 127 -19.17 6.03 10.90
N LEU A 128 -18.35 5.00 10.70
CA LEU A 128 -18.77 3.59 10.68
C LEU A 128 -18.74 3.01 12.10
N SER A 129 -19.66 3.45 12.96
CA SER A 129 -19.63 3.20 14.42
C SER A 129 -19.64 1.72 14.81
N GLU A 130 -20.41 0.87 14.12
CA GLU A 130 -20.46 -0.57 14.39
C GLU A 130 -19.12 -1.25 14.08
N ALA A 131 -18.52 -0.94 12.93
CA ALA A 131 -17.20 -1.44 12.56
C ALA A 131 -16.11 -0.96 13.54
N ALA A 132 -16.20 0.30 13.99
CA ALA A 132 -15.29 0.85 14.99
C ALA A 132 -15.42 0.12 16.35
N ALA A 133 -16.62 -0.30 16.73
CA ALA A 133 -16.84 -1.11 17.93
C ALA A 133 -16.23 -2.51 17.79
N LEU A 134 -16.46 -3.18 16.65
CA LEU A 134 -15.91 -4.50 16.36
C LEU A 134 -14.37 -4.50 16.34
N LEU A 135 -13.75 -3.50 15.70
CA LEU A 135 -12.29 -3.36 15.67
C LEU A 135 -11.70 -3.21 17.09
N ARG A 136 -12.33 -2.39 17.95
CA ARG A 136 -11.88 -2.24 19.35
C ARG A 136 -12.06 -3.52 20.14
N GLN A 137 -13.22 -4.18 20.02
CA GLN A 137 -13.57 -5.34 20.83
C GLN A 137 -12.76 -6.58 20.46
N ASN A 138 -12.59 -6.84 19.17
CA ASN A 138 -12.01 -8.11 18.70
C ASN A 138 -10.50 -8.02 18.45
N TYR A 139 -9.97 -6.81 18.19
CA TYR A 139 -8.60 -6.64 17.74
C TYR A 139 -7.79 -5.62 18.56
N ASP A 140 -8.33 -5.07 19.67
CA ASP A 140 -7.68 -4.00 20.46
C ASP A 140 -7.21 -2.83 19.56
N ALA A 141 -8.06 -2.46 18.60
CA ALA A 141 -7.76 -1.36 17.68
C ALA A 141 -7.69 -0.03 18.43
N LYS A 142 -6.66 0.76 18.12
CA LYS A 142 -6.37 2.06 18.73
C LYS A 142 -6.26 3.13 17.65
N THR A 143 -6.59 4.36 18.00
CA THR A 143 -6.33 5.52 17.14
C THR A 143 -4.84 5.86 17.14
N ALA A 144 -4.37 6.61 16.14
CA ALA A 144 -2.99 7.09 16.09
C ALA A 144 -2.62 7.86 17.36
N ASN A 145 -3.49 8.75 17.84
CA ASN A 145 -3.29 9.50 19.09
C ASN A 145 -3.12 8.58 20.31
N GLN A 146 -3.92 7.52 20.42
CA GLN A 146 -3.79 6.54 21.50
C GLN A 146 -2.49 5.74 21.42
N LEU A 147 -1.95 5.52 20.23
CA LEU A 147 -0.63 4.91 20.05
C LEU A 147 0.50 5.88 20.42
N GLU A 148 0.34 7.18 20.11
CA GLU A 148 1.32 8.23 20.44
C GLU A 148 1.39 8.53 21.95
N GLU A 149 0.26 8.60 22.66
CA GLU A 149 0.22 8.78 24.13
C GLU A 149 0.94 7.64 24.88
N ASN A 150 0.86 6.41 24.35
CA ASN A 150 1.59 5.25 24.85
C ASN A 150 3.11 5.30 24.57
N LEU A 151 3.53 6.05 23.55
CA LEU A 151 4.94 6.29 23.22
C LEU A 151 5.52 7.46 23.99
N ILE A 152 4.75 8.52 24.24
CA ILE A 152 5.16 9.67 25.05
C ILE A 152 5.35 9.25 26.50
N SER A 153 4.42 8.49 27.08
CA SER A 153 4.56 7.93 28.43
C SER A 153 5.76 6.97 28.59
N LYS A 154 6.21 6.30 27.51
CA LYS A 154 7.46 5.52 27.49
C LYS A 154 8.71 6.35 27.23
N LYS A 155 8.62 7.44 26.44
CA LYS A 155 9.74 8.34 26.11
C LYS A 155 10.04 9.36 27.19
N GLU A 156 9.06 9.80 28.00
CA GLU A 156 9.30 10.72 29.12
C GLU A 156 10.17 10.11 30.23
N ILE A 157 10.32 8.78 30.26
CA ILE A 157 11.25 8.09 31.18
C ILE A 157 12.70 8.13 30.67
N VAL A 158 12.96 8.54 29.42
CA VAL A 158 14.33 8.70 28.90
C VAL A 158 14.41 9.94 27.98
N LYS A 159 14.63 11.13 28.55
CA LYS A 159 15.23 12.25 27.81
C LYS A 159 16.67 11.87 27.44
N LYS A 160 16.83 11.13 26.34
CA LYS A 160 18.14 10.83 25.74
C LYS A 160 18.55 12.03 24.90
N LEU A 161 19.79 12.49 25.09
CA LEU A 161 20.45 13.38 24.15
C LEU A 161 20.39 12.76 22.74
N PRO A 162 20.14 13.54 21.67
CA PRO A 162 20.13 13.02 20.32
C PRO A 162 21.48 12.37 20.02
N THR A 163 21.43 11.16 19.47
CA THR A 163 22.60 10.45 18.99
C THR A 163 23.26 11.24 17.85
N PRO A 164 24.58 11.07 17.60
CA PRO A 164 25.25 11.75 16.48
C PRO A 164 24.51 11.56 15.14
N LYS A 165 23.95 10.37 14.91
CA LYS A 165 23.18 10.06 13.71
C LYS A 165 21.84 10.81 13.61
N GLU A 166 21.17 11.08 14.73
CA GLU A 166 19.95 11.90 14.77
C GLU A 166 20.28 13.38 14.50
N GLN A 167 21.46 13.85 14.93
CA GLN A 167 21.96 15.19 14.62
C GLN A 167 22.30 15.32 13.12
N ASP A 168 23.02 14.35 12.56
CA ASP A 168 23.35 14.32 11.14
C ASP A 168 22.10 14.24 10.25
N THR A 169 21.06 13.51 10.69
CA THR A 169 19.78 13.45 9.98
C THR A 169 19.11 14.82 9.96
N ALA A 170 19.13 15.57 11.07
CA ALA A 170 18.57 16.92 11.11
C ALA A 170 19.35 17.90 10.20
N LEU A 171 20.69 17.82 10.19
CA LEU A 171 21.52 18.64 9.31
C LEU A 171 21.30 18.31 7.82
N MET A 172 21.17 17.03 7.48
CA MET A 172 20.82 16.57 6.14
C MET A 172 19.50 17.18 5.65
N PHE A 173 18.51 17.25 6.52
CA PHE A 173 17.22 17.85 6.18
C PHE A 173 17.26 19.37 6.07
N ASN A 174 18.05 20.06 6.90
CA ASN A 174 18.30 21.48 6.73
C ASN A 174 18.96 21.77 5.36
N ALA A 175 19.94 20.97 4.96
CA ALA A 175 20.56 21.10 3.63
C ALA A 175 19.53 20.91 2.50
N ALA A 176 18.65 19.91 2.62
CA ALA A 176 17.57 19.67 1.66
C ALA A 176 16.56 20.84 1.59
N GLU A 177 16.29 21.53 2.70
CA GLU A 177 15.42 22.70 2.74
C GLU A 177 15.99 23.91 1.98
N TYR A 178 17.32 24.01 1.91
CA TYR A 178 18.03 25.05 1.17
C TYR A 178 18.49 24.62 -0.23
N ASP A 179 17.99 23.49 -0.75
CA ASP A 179 18.36 22.93 -2.07
C ASP A 179 19.87 22.60 -2.21
N ASP A 180 20.60 22.39 -1.09
CA ASP A 180 22.01 22.01 -1.09
C ASP A 180 22.18 20.48 -1.15
N TRP A 181 21.94 19.93 -2.34
CA TRP A 181 21.98 18.48 -2.54
C TRP A 181 23.36 17.87 -2.43
N ALA A 182 24.43 18.63 -2.67
CA ALA A 182 25.79 18.14 -2.47
C ALA A 182 26.03 17.79 -0.99
N GLU A 183 25.56 18.65 -0.09
CA GLU A 183 25.64 18.39 1.34
C GLU A 183 24.70 17.23 1.76
N VAL A 184 23.47 17.17 1.23
CA VAL A 184 22.52 16.06 1.46
C VAL A 184 23.17 14.71 1.13
N PHE A 185 23.73 14.57 -0.07
CA PHE A 185 24.36 13.32 -0.49
C PHE A 185 25.57 12.97 0.38
N SER A 186 26.34 13.97 0.86
CA SER A 186 27.43 13.73 1.80
C SER A 186 26.98 13.09 3.13
N TYR A 187 25.76 13.39 3.59
CA TYR A 187 25.20 12.76 4.79
C TYR A 187 24.67 11.35 4.50
N LEU A 188 24.08 11.12 3.32
CA LEU A 188 23.70 9.77 2.89
C LEU A 188 24.92 8.84 2.77
N ASP A 189 26.04 9.34 2.26
CA ASP A 189 27.30 8.61 2.20
C ASP A 189 27.88 8.28 3.59
N LYS A 190 27.60 9.13 4.59
CA LYS A 190 27.92 8.88 6.02
C LYS A 190 26.95 7.89 6.69
N GLY A 191 25.98 7.36 5.95
CA GLY A 191 25.04 6.33 6.41
C GLY A 191 23.76 6.88 7.04
N CYS A 192 23.42 8.16 6.82
CA CYS A 192 22.07 8.66 7.08
C CYS A 192 21.05 7.91 6.23
N TYR A 193 19.84 7.75 6.77
CA TYR A 193 18.81 6.95 6.10
C TYR A 193 18.02 7.82 5.12
N VAL A 194 18.04 7.45 3.83
CA VAL A 194 17.38 8.21 2.75
C VAL A 194 15.87 8.38 2.97
N ASN A 195 15.24 7.40 3.61
CA ASN A 195 13.80 7.38 3.90
C ASN A 195 13.50 7.81 5.35
N ALA A 196 14.44 8.51 5.99
CA ALA A 196 14.16 9.17 7.25
C ALA A 196 13.05 10.21 7.06
N GLN A 197 12.32 10.50 8.12
CA GLN A 197 11.36 11.59 8.16
C GLN A 197 12.01 12.78 8.85
N HIS A 198 11.76 13.98 8.34
CA HIS A 198 12.26 15.21 8.91
C HIS A 198 11.77 15.34 10.37
N PRO A 199 12.67 15.31 11.37
CA PRO A 199 12.29 15.18 12.77
C PRO A 199 11.39 16.31 13.29
N SER A 200 11.57 17.51 12.74
CA SER A 200 10.91 18.75 13.18
C SER A 200 9.89 19.32 12.18
N HIS A 201 9.61 18.63 11.07
CA HIS A 201 8.66 19.12 10.07
C HIS A 201 7.30 18.49 10.37
N ASP A 202 6.25 19.32 10.45
CA ASP A 202 4.92 18.88 10.91
C ASP A 202 4.36 17.72 10.06
N ASP A 203 4.58 17.78 8.75
CA ASP A 203 4.18 16.73 7.79
C ASP A 203 5.16 15.56 7.65
N LYS A 204 6.16 15.45 8.53
CA LYS A 204 7.16 14.35 8.55
C LYS A 204 7.78 14.06 7.18
N TRP A 205 8.17 15.12 6.46
CA TRP A 205 8.65 15.04 5.08
C TRP A 205 9.87 14.13 4.91
N VAL A 206 9.96 13.47 3.75
CA VAL A 206 11.13 12.72 3.30
C VAL A 206 11.93 13.52 2.27
N LEU A 207 13.19 13.14 2.02
CA LEU A 207 14.08 13.86 1.08
C LEU A 207 13.49 13.99 -0.33
N LEU A 208 12.76 12.98 -0.79
CA LEU A 208 12.08 13.03 -2.08
C LEU A 208 11.13 14.25 -2.17
N GLN A 209 10.41 14.59 -1.09
CA GLN A 209 9.47 15.73 -1.09
C GLN A 209 10.20 17.07 -1.23
N TYR A 210 11.39 17.20 -0.63
CA TYR A 210 12.24 18.37 -0.83
C TYR A 210 12.70 18.49 -2.29
N ALA A 211 13.21 17.40 -2.89
CA ALA A 211 13.63 17.41 -4.29
C ALA A 211 12.49 17.79 -5.24
N PHE A 212 11.29 17.30 -4.97
CA PHE A 212 10.08 17.70 -5.70
C PHE A 212 9.68 19.15 -5.47
N LYS A 213 9.71 19.66 -4.23
CA LYS A 213 9.38 21.06 -3.90
C LYS A 213 10.30 22.02 -4.65
N HIS A 214 11.60 21.71 -4.70
CA HIS A 214 12.58 22.52 -5.42
C HIS A 214 12.60 22.26 -6.94
N LYS A 215 11.78 21.32 -7.44
CA LYS A 215 11.76 20.87 -8.84
C LYS A 215 13.15 20.45 -9.33
N ASN A 216 13.99 19.95 -8.43
CA ASN A 216 15.36 19.53 -8.71
C ASN A 216 15.36 18.09 -9.24
N LYS A 217 15.34 17.95 -10.57
CA LYS A 217 15.22 16.64 -11.24
C LYS A 217 16.41 15.73 -10.98
N ASP A 218 17.62 16.29 -10.98
CA ASP A 218 18.85 15.52 -10.81
C ASP A 218 18.91 14.92 -9.41
N ALA A 219 18.62 15.73 -8.40
CA ALA A 219 18.53 15.26 -7.02
C ALA A 219 17.43 14.21 -6.84
N PHE A 220 16.27 14.43 -7.45
CA PHE A 220 15.14 13.51 -7.39
C PHE A 220 15.49 12.14 -7.99
N LEU A 221 16.18 12.12 -9.13
CA LEU A 221 16.65 10.90 -9.78
C LEU A 221 17.73 10.20 -8.96
N ALA A 222 18.72 10.94 -8.45
CA ALA A 222 19.77 10.37 -7.62
C ALA A 222 19.19 9.71 -6.35
N LEU A 223 18.20 10.35 -5.70
CA LEU A 223 17.51 9.76 -4.56
C LEU A 223 16.80 8.44 -4.93
N LEU A 224 16.10 8.38 -6.07
CA LEU A 224 15.38 7.18 -6.49
C LEU A 224 16.30 6.04 -6.96
N ILE A 225 17.29 6.37 -7.77
CA ILE A 225 18.12 5.38 -8.48
C ILE A 225 19.31 4.98 -7.63
N ASP A 226 20.07 5.95 -7.14
CA ASP A 226 21.37 5.71 -6.50
C ASP A 226 21.22 5.44 -5.00
N HIS A 227 20.22 6.07 -4.36
CA HIS A 227 19.98 5.92 -2.93
C HIS A 227 18.73 5.10 -2.58
N HIS A 228 18.00 4.57 -3.58
CA HIS A 228 16.84 3.69 -3.39
C HIS A 228 15.75 4.27 -2.46
N ALA A 229 15.45 5.55 -2.62
CA ALA A 229 14.38 6.20 -1.88
C ALA A 229 13.02 5.55 -2.16
N ASP A 230 12.25 5.34 -1.10
CA ASP A 230 10.99 4.62 -1.09
C ASP A 230 9.83 5.60 -1.32
N PHE A 231 9.14 5.41 -2.44
CA PHE A 231 8.01 6.23 -2.83
C PHE A 231 6.83 6.10 -1.86
N ASP A 232 6.70 4.94 -1.19
CA ASP A 232 5.59 4.65 -0.28
C ASP A 232 5.71 5.41 1.06
N LYS A 233 6.85 6.09 1.27
CA LYS A 233 7.10 6.95 2.44
C LYS A 233 6.66 8.39 2.26
N ILE A 234 6.26 8.78 1.05
CA ILE A 234 5.76 10.12 0.78
C ILE A 234 4.35 10.26 1.35
N GLN A 235 4.15 11.29 2.17
CA GLN A 235 2.82 11.69 2.63
C GLN A 235 2.28 12.77 1.69
N PHE A 236 1.10 12.53 1.11
CA PHE A 236 0.42 13.49 0.25
C PHE A 236 -0.73 14.13 1.03
N GLN A 237 -0.85 15.45 0.99
CA GLN A 237 -1.95 16.19 1.60
C GLN A 237 -3.20 16.19 0.73
N SER A 238 -3.05 15.97 -0.58
CA SER A 238 -4.17 15.88 -1.52
C SER A 238 -3.94 14.92 -2.68
N PHE A 239 -5.01 14.59 -3.40
CA PHE A 239 -4.94 13.79 -4.62
C PHE A 239 -4.24 14.56 -5.75
N GLU A 240 -4.46 15.87 -5.84
CA GLU A 240 -3.82 16.76 -6.81
C GLU A 240 -2.31 16.78 -6.64
N GLU A 241 -1.83 16.93 -5.39
CA GLU A 241 -0.40 16.91 -5.07
C GLU A 241 0.23 15.57 -5.51
N ARG A 242 -0.49 14.46 -5.29
CA ARG A 242 -0.05 13.14 -5.73
C ARG A 242 0.06 13.04 -7.26
N ILE A 243 -0.89 13.58 -8.00
CA ILE A 243 -0.86 13.60 -9.48
C ILE A 243 0.32 14.45 -9.98
N GLU A 244 0.56 15.61 -9.38
CA GLU A 244 1.70 16.47 -9.73
C GLU A 244 3.03 15.74 -9.47
N TYR A 245 3.12 15.04 -8.35
CA TYR A 245 4.31 14.28 -7.96
C TYR A 245 4.59 13.11 -8.90
N LEU A 246 3.55 12.34 -9.26
CA LEU A 246 3.66 11.28 -10.25
C LEU A 246 4.08 11.83 -11.61
N THR A 247 3.49 12.95 -12.05
CA THR A 247 3.83 13.61 -13.30
C THR A 247 5.31 14.04 -13.31
N PHE A 248 5.77 14.68 -12.23
CA PHE A 248 7.16 15.07 -12.07
C PHE A 248 8.11 13.87 -12.09
N LYS A 249 7.77 12.80 -11.38
CA LYS A 249 8.53 11.54 -11.41
C LYS A 249 8.62 10.97 -12.83
N PHE A 250 7.50 10.91 -13.55
CA PHE A 250 7.47 10.46 -14.94
C PHE A 250 8.34 11.34 -15.85
N ASP A 251 8.28 12.66 -15.68
CA ASP A 251 9.09 13.59 -16.47
C ASP A 251 10.58 13.50 -16.14
N CYS A 252 10.95 13.13 -14.91
CA CYS A 252 12.34 12.82 -14.55
C CYS A 252 12.79 11.48 -15.15
N LEU A 253 11.93 10.46 -15.14
CA LEU A 253 12.23 9.11 -15.63
C LEU A 253 12.13 8.96 -17.16
N LYS A 254 11.68 9.99 -17.88
CA LYS A 254 11.77 10.05 -19.35
C LYS A 254 13.23 10.08 -19.76
N VAL A 255 13.84 8.90 -19.87
CA VAL A 255 15.09 8.71 -20.59
C VAL A 255 14.84 9.12 -22.04
N GLU A 256 15.71 9.98 -22.59
CA GLU A 256 15.67 10.36 -24.01
C GLU A 256 15.53 9.10 -24.89
N GLY A 257 14.34 8.90 -25.48
CA GLY A 257 14.09 7.82 -26.43
C GLY A 257 13.01 6.79 -26.07
N THR A 258 12.45 6.78 -24.85
CA THR A 258 11.29 5.90 -24.54
C THR A 258 9.98 6.70 -24.53
N GLN A 259 9.18 6.57 -25.60
CA GLN A 259 7.78 7.00 -25.59
C GLN A 259 6.97 6.07 -24.69
N PHE A 260 6.86 6.42 -23.40
CA PHE A 260 5.80 5.88 -22.56
C PHE A 260 4.49 6.59 -22.92
N SER A 261 3.59 5.91 -23.62
CA SER A 261 2.20 6.34 -23.68
C SER A 261 1.57 6.01 -22.31
N MET A 262 1.04 7.02 -21.62
CA MET A 262 0.06 6.74 -20.57
C MET A 262 -1.02 5.84 -21.17
N PRO A 263 -1.42 4.74 -20.50
CA PRO A 263 -2.64 4.06 -20.91
C PRO A 263 -3.78 5.09 -20.82
N PRO A 264 -4.72 5.09 -21.78
CA PRO A 264 -5.85 6.02 -21.76
C PRO A 264 -6.59 5.93 -20.42
N LEU A 265 -6.96 7.09 -19.87
CA LEU A 265 -7.68 7.24 -18.60
C LEU A 265 -8.96 6.37 -18.53
N ASP A 266 -9.55 6.03 -19.67
CA ASP A 266 -10.73 5.16 -19.78
C ASP A 266 -10.46 3.70 -19.31
N LEU A 267 -9.18 3.27 -19.28
CA LEU A 267 -8.76 2.01 -18.66
C LEU A 267 -8.50 2.14 -17.15
N CYS A 268 -8.31 3.36 -16.63
CA CYS A 268 -8.20 3.62 -15.19
C CYS A 268 -9.56 3.54 -14.49
N GLU A 269 -10.66 3.94 -15.14
CA GLU A 269 -11.99 3.81 -14.55
C GLU A 269 -12.48 2.35 -14.52
N SER A 270 -12.17 1.57 -15.56
CA SER A 270 -12.47 0.13 -15.59
C SER A 270 -11.53 -0.74 -14.75
N SER A 271 -10.36 -0.22 -14.36
CA SER A 271 -9.43 -0.88 -13.41
C SER A 271 -9.53 -0.36 -11.98
N MET A 272 -10.19 0.77 -11.70
CA MET A 272 -10.78 1.02 -10.39
C MET A 272 -12.10 0.26 -10.26
N GLY A 273 -12.78 0.02 -11.38
CA GLY A 273 -13.83 -0.97 -11.55
C GLY A 273 -13.31 -2.40 -11.76
N ILE A 274 -12.25 -2.84 -11.06
CA ILE A 274 -11.79 -4.24 -11.03
C ILE A 274 -12.99 -5.13 -10.76
N ARG A 275 -13.68 -5.65 -11.79
CA ARG A 275 -14.86 -6.54 -11.71
C ARG A 275 -15.35 -6.76 -10.27
N TRP A 276 -15.88 -5.71 -9.64
CA TRP A 276 -16.33 -5.75 -8.24
C TRP A 276 -17.65 -6.51 -8.12
N LEU A 277 -18.14 -6.99 -9.26
CA LEU A 277 -19.42 -7.60 -9.48
C LEU A 277 -19.15 -8.94 -10.16
N HIS A 278 -18.99 -10.00 -9.36
CA HIS A 278 -19.74 -11.19 -9.73
C HIS A 278 -21.22 -10.77 -9.65
N PRO A 279 -22.03 -10.95 -10.71
CA PRO A 279 -23.47 -10.66 -10.69
C PRO A 279 -24.25 -11.48 -9.64
N GLU A 280 -23.57 -12.38 -8.93
CA GLU A 280 -24.15 -13.33 -7.98
C GLU A 280 -24.10 -12.79 -6.54
N ASN A 281 -23.38 -11.69 -6.31
CA ASN A 281 -23.40 -10.90 -5.09
C ASN A 281 -23.88 -9.48 -5.40
N ASP A 282 -25.15 -9.37 -5.79
CA ASP A 282 -25.94 -8.17 -5.44
C ASP A 282 -25.69 -7.87 -3.94
N PRO A 283 -25.72 -6.61 -3.50
CA PRO A 283 -25.65 -6.31 -2.07
C PRO A 283 -26.80 -7.08 -1.40
N ILE A 284 -26.47 -8.21 -0.78
CA ILE A 284 -27.36 -8.91 0.13
C ILE A 284 -27.79 -7.83 1.09
N GLU A 285 -29.09 -7.52 1.13
CA GLU A 285 -29.70 -6.84 2.26
C GLU A 285 -29.35 -7.65 3.53
N PRO A 286 -28.50 -7.20 4.48
CA PRO A 286 -28.39 -7.88 5.76
C PRO A 286 -29.09 -7.08 6.86
N PHE A 287 -29.54 -5.85 6.60
CA PHE A 287 -29.99 -4.93 7.65
C PHE A 287 -31.50 -4.65 7.68
N LYS A 288 -32.32 -5.38 6.92
CA LYS A 288 -33.78 -5.15 6.96
C LYS A 288 -34.64 -6.22 7.62
N ASN A 289 -34.13 -7.40 7.99
CA ASN A 289 -34.96 -8.34 8.74
C ASN A 289 -34.21 -9.09 9.85
N LYS A 290 -34.36 -8.51 11.05
CA LYS A 290 -34.74 -9.18 12.30
C LYS A 290 -33.81 -10.22 12.93
N THR A 291 -33.61 -9.94 14.22
CA THR A 291 -33.42 -10.86 15.35
C THR A 291 -31.97 -11.20 15.72
N ALA A 292 -31.47 -10.44 16.70
CA ALA A 292 -30.60 -10.90 17.78
C ALA A 292 -29.77 -12.16 17.50
N MET A 293 -28.55 -12.01 16.96
CA MET A 293 -27.54 -13.04 17.19
C MET A 293 -27.02 -12.90 18.62
N THR A 294 -27.51 -13.83 19.43
CA THR A 294 -27.14 -14.07 20.81
C THR A 294 -25.63 -14.25 20.92
N VAL A 295 -25.05 -13.55 21.89
CA VAL A 295 -23.68 -13.73 22.39
C VAL A 295 -23.48 -15.21 22.74
N VAL A 296 -22.61 -15.91 22.01
CA VAL A 296 -22.06 -17.19 22.45
C VAL A 296 -20.65 -16.90 22.98
N ASN A 297 -20.53 -16.79 24.30
CA ASN A 297 -19.25 -16.76 24.97
C ASN A 297 -18.48 -18.07 24.74
N PRO A 298 -17.13 -18.03 24.68
CA PRO A 298 -16.32 -19.23 24.55
C PRO A 298 -16.23 -19.94 25.90
N ILE A 299 -16.66 -21.20 25.97
CA ILE A 299 -16.35 -22.07 27.11
C ILE A 299 -15.35 -23.11 26.64
N GLY A 300 -14.17 -23.03 27.26
CA GLY A 300 -13.02 -23.86 26.99
C GLY A 300 -13.12 -25.29 27.54
N HIS A 301 -12.01 -25.99 27.33
CA HIS A 301 -11.73 -27.36 27.73
C HIS A 301 -12.16 -27.72 29.16
N GLY A 302 -12.91 -28.81 29.29
CA GLY A 302 -13.14 -29.54 30.54
C GLY A 302 -13.55 -30.98 30.24
N ARG A 303 -12.71 -31.94 30.64
CA ARG A 303 -12.80 -33.39 30.37
C ARG A 303 -14.11 -34.07 30.80
N PRO A 304 -14.46 -35.24 30.24
CA PRO A 304 -15.57 -36.05 30.71
C PRO A 304 -15.17 -36.82 31.98
N ARG A 305 -16.04 -36.83 33.00
CA ARG A 305 -16.05 -37.89 34.02
C ARG A 305 -17.48 -38.21 34.44
N LYS A 306 -17.86 -39.45 34.09
CA LYS A 306 -18.86 -40.36 34.65
C LYS A 306 -20.21 -39.79 35.08
#